data_AF-A0A2A4MZJ8-F1
#
_entry.id   AF-A0A2A4MZJ8-F1
#
_cell.length_a   1.000
_cell.length_b   1.000
_cell.length_c   1.000
_cell.angle_alpha   90.00
_cell.angle_beta   90.00
_cell.angle_gamma   90.00
#
_symmetry.space_group_name_H-M   'P 1'
#
loop_
_entity.id
_entity.type
_entity.pdbx_description
1 polymer ?
#
loop_
_entity_poly.entity_id
_entity_poly.type
_entity_poly.pdbx_seq_one_letter_code
_entity_poly.pdbx_strand_id
1 'polypeptide(L)'
;MEKSFKFFWSLILLFSINASTTLAGSKWTNQLYISPTISVGYTFNAGLNYGIEADFGLVQLNNYPYSVNGGINVSSYWIKTKFYNHNINTVNLLVENDHFDLKVGYGLASYKWGYNQVGRCETAGYNIDVAITPHSNIMVPYVGFKKFNYFDERWFWPDVNYKSLYIKYKVPFCIDCDDPFKNIRNPSSTFFITTEE
;
A
#
# COMPACT_ATOMS: atom_id res chain seq x y z
N MET A 1 31.77 -7.99 14.72
CA MET A 1 30.54 -8.08 13.91
C MET A 1 29.54 -9.11 14.46
N GLU A 2 29.97 -10.29 14.93
CA GLU A 2 29.06 -11.32 15.50
C GLU A 2 28.27 -10.90 16.75
N LYS A 3 28.84 -10.09 17.65
CA LYS A 3 28.16 -9.68 18.90
C LYS A 3 26.93 -8.80 18.63
N SER A 4 26.99 -7.96 17.60
CA SER A 4 25.89 -7.06 17.19
C SER A 4 24.73 -7.84 16.56
N PHE A 5 25.02 -8.93 15.86
CA PHE A 5 24.02 -9.78 15.21
C PHE A 5 23.20 -10.58 16.24
N LYS A 6 23.86 -11.16 17.25
CA LYS A 6 23.17 -11.89 18.34
C LYS A 6 22.28 -10.98 19.19
N PHE A 7 22.70 -9.73 19.39
CA PHE A 7 21.90 -8.74 20.11
C PHE A 7 20.63 -8.35 19.33
N PHE A 8 20.74 -8.14 18.02
CA PHE A 8 19.60 -7.83 17.16
C PHE A 8 18.56 -8.96 17.12
N TRP A 9 19.00 -10.22 17.00
CA TRP A 9 18.10 -11.37 17.07
C TRP A 9 17.45 -11.53 18.45
N SER A 10 18.18 -11.29 19.53
CA SER A 10 17.58 -11.30 20.87
C SER A 10 16.53 -10.20 21.05
N LEU A 11 16.74 -9.03 20.44
CA LEU A 11 15.79 -7.91 20.51
C LEU A 11 14.50 -8.24 19.75
N ILE A 12 14.61 -8.85 18.57
CA ILE A 12 13.46 -9.32 17.78
C ILE A 12 12.67 -10.40 18.55
N LEU A 13 13.37 -11.34 19.19
CA LEU A 13 12.75 -12.42 19.97
C LEU A 13 12.06 -11.89 21.24
N LEU A 14 12.66 -10.90 21.91
CA LEU A 14 12.03 -10.20 23.04
C LEU A 14 10.82 -9.37 22.60
N PHE A 15 10.86 -8.77 21.41
CA PHE A 15 9.73 -8.03 20.87
C PHE A 15 8.56 -8.95 20.49
N SER A 16 8.84 -10.12 19.89
CA SER A 16 7.81 -11.08 19.52
C SER A 16 7.18 -11.79 20.73
N ILE A 17 7.95 -12.06 21.79
CA ILE A 17 7.40 -12.65 23.03
C ILE A 17 6.50 -11.65 23.78
N ASN A 18 6.89 -10.38 23.88
CA ASN A 18 6.05 -9.35 24.54
C ASN A 18 4.82 -8.95 23.72
N ALA A 19 4.91 -9.00 22.39
CA ALA A 19 3.74 -8.88 21.54
C ALA A 19 2.75 -10.01 21.84
N SER A 20 3.22 -11.26 21.92
CA SER A 20 2.38 -12.45 22.11
C SER A 20 1.58 -12.45 23.42
N THR A 21 2.12 -11.87 24.51
CA THR A 21 1.47 -11.86 25.83
C THR A 21 0.44 -10.74 26.00
N THR A 22 0.51 -9.68 25.19
CA THR A 22 -0.55 -8.65 25.09
C THR A 22 -1.61 -8.99 24.05
N LEU A 23 -1.36 -10.00 23.21
CA LEU A 23 -2.18 -10.45 22.08
C LEU A 23 -3.30 -11.43 22.45
N ALA A 24 -3.25 -12.08 23.61
CA ALA A 24 -4.09 -13.25 23.93
C ALA A 24 -5.51 -12.93 24.45
N GLY A 25 -5.93 -11.66 24.52
CA GLY A 25 -7.19 -11.26 25.18
C GLY A 25 -8.12 -10.32 24.40
N SER A 26 -7.75 -9.83 23.22
CA SER A 26 -8.61 -8.95 22.43
C SER A 26 -9.06 -9.62 21.14
N LYS A 27 -10.26 -9.30 20.64
CA LYS A 27 -10.65 -9.65 19.27
C LYS A 27 -9.76 -8.84 18.32
N TRP A 28 -8.65 -9.43 17.86
CA TRP A 28 -7.71 -8.76 16.93
C TRP A 28 -8.31 -8.54 15.54
N THR A 29 -9.37 -9.27 15.21
CA THR A 29 -10.09 -9.21 13.93
C THR A 29 -11.47 -8.58 14.16
N ASN A 30 -11.54 -7.27 14.33
CA ASN A 30 -12.83 -6.58 14.47
C ASN A 30 -13.40 -6.12 13.12
N GLN A 31 -12.57 -6.01 12.07
CA GLN A 31 -12.98 -5.60 10.74
C GLN A 31 -12.10 -6.25 9.67
N LEU A 32 -12.69 -7.14 8.86
CA LEU A 32 -12.06 -7.68 7.66
C LEU A 32 -12.62 -6.96 6.43
N TYR A 33 -11.75 -6.30 5.67
CA TYR A 33 -12.15 -5.65 4.42
C TYR A 33 -11.09 -5.85 3.34
N ILE A 34 -11.56 -5.74 2.09
CA ILE A 34 -10.73 -5.73 0.89
C ILE A 34 -10.99 -4.43 0.14
N SER A 35 -9.93 -3.69 -0.19
CA SER A 35 -10.04 -2.49 -1.02
C SER A 35 -9.22 -2.64 -2.31
N PRO A 36 -9.83 -3.08 -3.43
CA PRO A 36 -9.22 -2.94 -4.73
C PRO A 36 -8.95 -1.47 -5.04
N THR A 37 -7.81 -1.24 -5.65
CA THR A 37 -7.28 0.08 -5.97
C THR A 37 -6.73 0.07 -7.38
N ILE A 38 -6.99 1.14 -8.12
CA ILE A 38 -6.34 1.42 -9.40
C ILE A 38 -5.49 2.68 -9.26
N SER A 39 -4.31 2.70 -9.87
CA SER A 39 -3.39 3.82 -9.84
C SER A 39 -2.87 4.16 -11.22
N VAL A 40 -2.66 5.45 -11.48
CA VAL A 40 -2.05 5.97 -12.70
C VAL A 40 -1.12 7.12 -12.31
N GLY A 41 0.04 7.21 -12.93
CA GLY A 41 1.02 8.22 -12.57
C GLY A 41 2.21 8.32 -13.50
N TYR A 42 3.26 8.96 -12.98
CA TYR A 42 4.52 9.17 -13.65
C TYR A 42 5.70 8.73 -12.78
N THR A 43 6.59 7.93 -13.37
CA THR A 43 7.83 7.45 -12.76
C THR A 43 8.98 8.31 -13.28
N PHE A 44 9.67 8.99 -12.37
CA PHE A 44 10.82 9.81 -12.70
C PHE A 44 11.90 8.98 -13.41
N ASN A 45 12.48 9.54 -14.49
CA ASN A 45 13.47 8.90 -15.35
C ASN A 45 12.99 7.65 -16.12
N ALA A 46 11.68 7.38 -16.15
CA ALA A 46 11.13 6.26 -16.90
C ALA A 46 9.96 6.68 -17.81
N GLY A 47 8.84 7.11 -17.25
CA GLY A 47 7.64 7.41 -18.03
C GLY A 47 6.33 7.16 -17.28
N LEU A 48 5.28 6.91 -18.05
CA LEU A 48 3.96 6.62 -17.51
C LEU A 48 3.95 5.29 -16.74
N ASN A 49 3.16 5.28 -15.69
CA ASN A 49 2.92 4.08 -14.91
C ASN A 49 1.45 3.92 -14.58
N TYR A 50 1.06 2.67 -14.35
CA TYR A 50 -0.26 2.30 -13.91
C TYR A 50 -0.17 1.01 -13.10
N GLY A 51 -1.10 0.81 -12.17
CA GLY A 51 -1.09 -0.39 -11.36
C GLY A 51 -2.44 -0.69 -10.74
N ILE A 52 -2.52 -1.92 -10.27
CA ILE A 52 -3.64 -2.46 -9.52
C ILE A 52 -3.13 -2.91 -8.16
N GLU A 53 -3.91 -2.65 -7.13
CA GLU A 53 -3.57 -3.05 -5.77
C GLU A 53 -4.80 -3.60 -5.06
N ALA A 54 -4.59 -4.45 -4.07
CA ALA A 54 -5.61 -4.94 -3.17
C ALA A 54 -5.11 -4.78 -1.73
N ASP A 55 -5.83 -3.98 -0.96
CA ASP A 55 -5.58 -3.76 0.47
C ASP A 55 -6.47 -4.69 1.29
N PHE A 56 -5.86 -5.48 2.17
CA PHE A 56 -6.54 -6.39 3.09
C PHE A 56 -6.37 -5.85 4.51
N GLY A 57 -7.42 -5.21 5.04
CA GLY A 57 -7.41 -4.75 6.42
C GLY A 57 -7.76 -5.86 7.39
N LEU A 58 -6.96 -6.02 8.44
CA LEU A 58 -7.07 -7.14 9.39
C LEU A 58 -7.26 -6.67 10.83
N VAL A 59 -6.70 -5.51 11.19
CA VAL A 59 -6.66 -5.01 12.56
C VAL A 59 -7.09 -3.55 12.58
N GLN A 60 -7.94 -3.19 13.54
CA GLN A 60 -8.27 -1.80 13.82
C GLN A 60 -7.66 -1.40 15.17
N LEU A 61 -6.75 -0.43 15.13
CA LEU A 61 -6.16 0.18 16.32
C LEU A 61 -7.02 1.39 16.70
N ASN A 62 -7.96 1.17 17.61
CA ASN A 62 -8.83 2.22 18.14
C ASN A 62 -8.08 3.06 19.18
N ASN A 63 -7.24 3.99 18.71
CA ASN A 63 -6.70 5.06 19.53
C ASN A 63 -7.40 6.38 19.16
N TYR A 64 -8.29 6.85 20.03
CA TYR A 64 -8.91 8.18 19.89
C TYR A 64 -7.82 9.26 19.71
N PRO A 65 -7.90 10.18 18.72
CA PRO A 65 -9.06 10.56 17.91
C PRO A 65 -9.10 10.00 16.47
N TYR A 66 -8.17 9.13 16.05
CA TYR A 66 -8.13 8.60 14.68
C TYR A 66 -8.06 7.07 14.67
N SER A 67 -9.04 6.40 14.06
CA SER A 67 -8.95 4.96 13.82
C SER A 67 -7.86 4.68 12.80
N VAL A 68 -6.88 3.87 13.19
CA VAL A 68 -5.81 3.41 12.29
C VAL A 68 -6.04 1.94 12.01
N ASN A 69 -6.08 1.57 10.73
CA ASN A 69 -6.20 0.19 10.29
C ASN A 69 -4.84 -0.35 9.87
N GLY A 70 -4.55 -1.57 10.31
CA GLY A 70 -3.38 -2.35 9.93
C GLY A 70 -3.78 -3.51 9.03
N GLY A 71 -2.93 -3.82 8.05
CA GLY A 71 -3.23 -4.84 7.06
C GLY A 71 -2.06 -5.27 6.19
N ILE A 72 -2.40 -5.97 5.11
CA ILE A 72 -1.48 -6.42 4.07
C ILE A 72 -1.95 -5.84 2.74
N ASN A 73 -1.02 -5.37 1.92
CA ASN A 73 -1.29 -4.94 0.55
C ASN A 73 -0.55 -5.83 -0.44
N VAL A 74 -1.22 -6.18 -1.53
CA VAL A 74 -0.59 -6.79 -2.71
C VAL A 74 -0.76 -5.83 -3.87
N SER A 75 0.32 -5.51 -4.57
CA SER A 75 0.30 -4.58 -5.71
C SER A 75 0.97 -5.18 -6.94
N SER A 76 0.42 -4.91 -8.12
CA SER A 76 1.08 -5.11 -9.41
C SER A 76 1.10 -3.80 -10.18
N TYR A 77 2.29 -3.41 -10.63
CA TYR A 77 2.54 -2.08 -11.17
C TYR A 77 3.39 -2.17 -12.42
N TRP A 78 2.93 -1.51 -13.49
CA TRP A 78 3.60 -1.48 -14.77
C TRP A 78 4.16 -0.10 -15.04
N ILE A 79 5.44 -0.05 -15.42
CA ILE A 79 6.15 1.17 -15.79
C ILE A 79 6.51 1.04 -17.26
N LYS A 80 5.97 1.94 -18.07
CA LYS A 80 6.31 2.05 -19.49
C LYS A 80 7.54 2.93 -19.63
N THR A 81 8.68 2.31 -19.93
CA THR A 81 9.90 3.03 -20.30
C THR A 81 9.96 3.22 -21.82
N LYS A 82 10.99 3.91 -22.31
CA LYS A 82 11.21 4.12 -23.75
C LYS A 82 11.35 2.81 -24.53
N PHE A 83 11.95 1.78 -23.94
CA PHE A 83 12.35 0.56 -24.64
C PHE A 83 11.65 -0.70 -24.12
N TYR A 84 11.22 -0.70 -22.86
CA TYR A 84 10.70 -1.89 -22.18
C TYR A 84 9.53 -1.54 -21.26
N ASN A 85 8.66 -2.53 -21.02
CA ASN A 85 7.66 -2.47 -19.96
C ASN A 85 8.17 -3.24 -18.76
N HIS A 86 8.27 -2.56 -17.63
CA HIS A 86 8.72 -3.16 -16.38
C HIS A 86 7.49 -3.48 -15.54
N ASN A 87 7.45 -4.67 -14.97
CA ASN A 87 6.40 -5.09 -14.04
C ASN A 87 7.00 -5.23 -12.64
N ILE A 88 6.39 -4.59 -11.67
CA ILE A 88 6.78 -4.62 -10.26
C ILE A 88 5.61 -5.19 -9.46
N ASN A 89 5.84 -6.34 -8.86
CA ASN A 89 4.89 -6.97 -7.97
C ASN A 89 5.41 -6.83 -6.54
N THR A 90 4.60 -6.34 -5.62
CA THR A 90 5.00 -6.11 -4.23
C THR A 90 3.97 -6.64 -3.24
N VAL A 91 4.49 -7.04 -2.08
CA VAL A 91 3.69 -7.37 -0.89
C VAL A 91 4.14 -6.43 0.22
N ASN A 92 3.20 -5.71 0.81
CA ASN A 92 3.48 -4.67 1.80
C ASN A 92 2.68 -4.89 3.08
N LEU A 93 3.27 -4.47 4.19
CA LEU A 93 2.51 -4.14 5.39
C LEU A 93 1.85 -2.78 5.17
N LEU A 94 0.59 -2.71 5.53
CA LEU A 94 -0.28 -1.55 5.35
C LEU A 94 -0.63 -0.96 6.71
N VAL A 95 -0.50 0.35 6.82
CA VAL A 95 -1.04 1.17 7.90
C VAL A 95 -1.81 2.30 7.25
N GLU A 96 -3.10 2.41 7.52
CA GLU A 96 -3.95 3.41 6.89
C GLU A 96 -4.93 4.05 7.86
N ASN A 97 -5.42 5.22 7.49
CA ASN A 97 -6.57 5.86 8.11
C ASN A 97 -7.39 6.57 7.03
N ASP A 98 -8.35 7.37 7.47
CA ASP A 98 -9.24 8.17 6.62
C ASP A 98 -8.54 9.18 5.68
N HIS A 99 -7.26 9.48 5.91
CA HIS A 99 -6.52 10.54 5.24
C HIS A 99 -5.20 10.08 4.60
N PHE A 100 -4.63 8.96 5.02
CA PHE A 100 -3.37 8.47 4.50
C PHE A 100 -3.32 6.95 4.42
N ASP A 101 -2.55 6.47 3.45
CA ASP A 101 -2.09 5.09 3.35
C ASP A 101 -0.56 5.08 3.41
N LEU A 102 0.00 4.30 4.32
CA LEU A 102 1.42 3.99 4.41
C LEU A 102 1.62 2.50 4.14
N LYS A 103 2.43 2.19 3.13
CA LYS A 103 2.74 0.82 2.72
C LYS A 103 4.25 0.64 2.68
N VAL A 104 4.75 -0.38 3.39
CA VAL A 104 6.18 -0.73 3.39
C VAL A 104 6.33 -2.22 3.18
N GLY A 105 7.19 -2.62 2.27
CA GLY A 105 7.27 -4.02 1.90
C GLY A 105 8.42 -4.38 0.98
N TYR A 106 8.23 -5.50 0.31
CA TYR A 106 9.21 -6.13 -0.55
C TYR A 106 8.55 -6.56 -1.85
N GLY A 107 9.30 -6.55 -2.93
CA GLY A 107 8.78 -6.97 -4.22
C GLY A 107 9.83 -7.45 -5.20
N LEU A 108 9.34 -7.86 -6.36
CA LEU A 108 10.13 -8.25 -7.51
C LEU A 108 9.78 -7.33 -8.67
N ALA A 109 10.81 -6.75 -9.28
CA ALA A 109 10.70 -6.12 -10.58
C ALA A 109 11.19 -7.07 -11.65
N SER A 110 10.50 -7.09 -12.77
CA SER A 110 10.85 -7.90 -13.92
C SER A 110 10.58 -7.15 -15.21
N TYR A 111 11.36 -7.42 -16.25
CA TYR A 111 11.02 -6.99 -17.61
C TYR A 111 11.49 -8.06 -18.60
N LYS A 112 10.86 -8.03 -19.78
CA LYS A 112 11.22 -8.91 -20.88
C LYS A 112 12.07 -8.16 -21.89
N TRP A 113 13.07 -8.84 -22.48
CA TRP A 113 14.00 -8.28 -23.46
C TRP A 113 14.31 -9.27 -24.59
N GLY A 114 14.97 -8.78 -25.64
CA GLY A 114 15.35 -9.55 -26.82
C GLY A 114 14.25 -9.68 -27.88
N TYR A 115 14.62 -10.28 -29.02
CA TYR A 115 13.69 -10.59 -30.11
C TYR A 115 12.62 -11.58 -29.60
N ASN A 116 11.35 -11.31 -29.85
CA ASN A 116 10.20 -12.05 -29.29
C ASN A 116 10.08 -12.04 -27.74
N GLN A 117 10.77 -11.16 -27.03
CA GLN A 117 10.64 -10.98 -25.57
C GLN A 117 10.86 -12.28 -24.75
N VAL A 118 11.73 -13.16 -25.22
CA VAL A 118 12.02 -14.45 -24.57
C VAL A 118 12.98 -14.32 -23.39
N GLY A 119 13.83 -13.28 -23.39
CA GLY A 119 14.71 -12.98 -22.26
C GLY A 119 13.93 -12.33 -21.12
N ARG A 120 14.16 -12.79 -19.88
CA ARG A 120 13.57 -12.21 -18.67
C ARG A 120 14.68 -11.82 -17.71
N CYS A 121 14.63 -10.60 -17.21
CA CYS A 121 15.49 -10.13 -16.14
C CYS A 121 14.62 -9.79 -14.94
N GLU A 122 15.08 -10.18 -13.75
CA GLU A 122 14.37 -9.97 -12.49
C GLU A 122 15.32 -9.46 -11.42
N THR A 123 14.81 -8.60 -10.55
CA THR A 123 15.51 -8.17 -9.35
C THR A 123 14.50 -7.99 -8.24
N ALA A 124 14.99 -8.00 -7.01
CA ALA A 124 14.18 -7.75 -5.85
C ALA A 124 14.52 -6.40 -5.20
N GLY A 125 13.61 -5.92 -4.36
CA GLY A 125 13.76 -4.62 -3.73
C GLY A 125 12.77 -4.33 -2.61
N TYR A 126 13.05 -3.27 -1.87
CA TYR A 126 12.14 -2.71 -0.88
C TYR A 126 11.22 -1.67 -1.51
N ASN A 127 9.94 -1.73 -1.15
CA ASN A 127 8.92 -0.77 -1.54
C ASN A 127 8.53 0.11 -0.34
N ILE A 128 8.46 1.42 -0.56
CA ILE A 128 7.87 2.38 0.37
C ILE A 128 6.88 3.20 -0.43
N ASP A 129 5.64 3.26 0.02
CA ASP A 129 4.56 3.95 -0.66
C ASP A 129 3.72 4.71 0.36
N VAL A 130 3.53 6.00 0.09
CA VAL A 130 2.77 6.91 0.93
C VAL A 130 1.75 7.60 0.05
N ALA A 131 0.48 7.58 0.44
CA ALA A 131 -0.57 8.31 -0.23
C ALA A 131 -1.42 9.09 0.76
N ILE A 132 -1.91 10.24 0.31
CA ILE A 132 -2.73 11.14 1.12
C ILE A 132 -3.99 11.55 0.36
N THR A 133 -5.07 11.77 1.09
CA THR A 133 -6.31 12.36 0.59
C THR A 133 -6.80 13.44 1.56
N PRO A 134 -7.32 14.58 1.06
CA PRO A 134 -7.90 15.60 1.92
C PRO A 134 -9.21 15.15 2.57
N HIS A 135 -9.85 14.10 2.06
CA HIS A 135 -11.16 13.65 2.51
C HIS A 135 -11.34 12.15 2.37
N SER A 136 -12.04 11.53 3.32
CA SER A 136 -12.28 10.08 3.38
C SER A 136 -13.38 9.57 2.43
N ASN A 137 -13.81 10.39 1.47
CA ASN A 137 -14.86 10.02 0.52
C ASN A 137 -14.27 9.27 -0.68
N ILE A 138 -14.96 8.20 -1.08
CA ILE A 138 -14.64 7.31 -2.20
C ILE A 138 -14.42 8.07 -3.52
N MET A 139 -15.04 9.24 -3.70
CA MET A 139 -14.91 10.04 -4.92
C MET A 139 -13.63 10.89 -5.01
N VAL A 140 -12.88 11.05 -3.92
CA VAL A 140 -11.67 11.88 -3.89
C VAL A 140 -10.44 11.00 -4.14
N PRO A 141 -9.65 11.26 -5.19
CA PRO A 141 -8.43 10.47 -5.44
C PRO A 141 -7.38 10.76 -4.37
N TYR A 142 -6.64 9.72 -4.02
CA TYR A 142 -5.42 9.89 -3.23
C TYR A 142 -4.30 10.34 -4.16
N VAL A 143 -3.44 11.21 -3.65
CA VAL A 143 -2.17 11.55 -4.28
C VAL A 143 -1.07 10.80 -3.54
N GLY A 144 -0.30 10.01 -4.29
CA GLY A 144 0.70 9.13 -3.72
C GLY A 144 2.10 9.31 -4.29
N PHE A 145 3.06 8.97 -3.46
CA PHE A 145 4.47 8.86 -3.80
C PHE A 145 4.97 7.46 -3.45
N LYS A 146 5.49 6.76 -4.44
CA LYS A 146 6.03 5.40 -4.32
C LYS A 146 7.51 5.38 -4.65
N LYS A 147 8.29 4.65 -3.86
CA LYS A 147 9.71 4.41 -4.07
C LYS A 147 10.02 2.92 -4.00
N PHE A 148 10.60 2.38 -5.07
CA PHE A 148 11.07 1.01 -5.13
C PHE A 148 12.59 0.99 -5.28
N ASN A 149 13.30 0.41 -4.28
CA ASN A 149 14.76 0.34 -4.28
C ASN A 149 15.25 -1.08 -4.53
N TYR A 150 16.10 -1.24 -5.53
CA TYR A 150 16.67 -2.52 -5.94
C TYR A 150 17.89 -2.92 -5.12
N PHE A 151 18.13 -4.22 -4.98
CA PHE A 151 19.36 -4.73 -4.35
C PHE A 151 20.50 -5.02 -5.32
N ASP A 152 20.19 -5.34 -6.58
CA ASP A 152 21.16 -5.97 -7.48
C ASP A 152 21.86 -4.95 -8.40
N GLU A 153 23.19 -4.98 -8.38
CA GLU A 153 24.07 -4.27 -9.33
C GLU A 153 23.95 -4.84 -10.76
N ARG A 154 23.36 -6.03 -10.93
CA ARG A 154 23.10 -6.67 -12.23
C ARG A 154 21.82 -6.18 -12.91
N TRP A 155 21.11 -5.23 -12.31
CA TRP A 155 19.97 -4.55 -12.91
C TRP A 155 20.46 -3.49 -13.93
N PHE A 156 21.16 -3.96 -14.96
CA PHE A 156 21.98 -3.20 -15.93
C PHE A 156 21.23 -2.13 -16.74
N TRP A 157 19.91 -2.07 -16.68
CA TRP A 157 19.10 -1.34 -17.66
C TRP A 157 18.44 -0.07 -17.11
N PRO A 158 18.01 -0.04 -15.84
CA PRO A 158 17.84 1.23 -15.16
C PRO A 158 18.70 1.27 -13.89
N ASP A 159 19.82 1.98 -13.95
CA ASP A 159 20.74 2.24 -12.81
C ASP A 159 20.10 3.11 -11.70
N VAL A 160 18.77 3.24 -11.68
CA VAL A 160 18.06 4.14 -10.77
C VAL A 160 16.83 3.46 -10.17
N ASN A 161 16.76 3.55 -8.84
CA ASN A 161 15.58 3.21 -8.06
C ASN A 161 14.36 3.99 -8.57
N TYR A 162 13.21 3.32 -8.69
CA TYR A 162 12.02 4.00 -9.15
C TYR A 162 11.44 4.89 -8.07
N LYS A 163 11.08 6.10 -8.50
CA LYS A 163 10.33 7.07 -7.73
C LYS A 163 9.15 7.48 -8.60
N SER A 164 7.96 7.37 -8.07
CA SER A 164 6.72 7.63 -8.82
C SER A 164 5.82 8.56 -8.05
N LEU A 165 5.24 9.52 -8.75
CA LEU A 165 4.05 10.23 -8.31
C LEU A 165 2.85 9.62 -9.02
N TYR A 166 1.76 9.41 -8.30
CA TYR A 166 0.56 8.80 -8.86
C TYR A 166 -0.70 9.34 -8.19
N ILE A 167 -1.81 9.15 -8.89
CA ILE A 167 -3.15 9.26 -8.33
C ILE A 167 -3.74 7.86 -8.21
N LYS A 168 -4.49 7.57 -7.15
CA LYS A 168 -5.21 6.31 -7.01
C LYS A 168 -6.64 6.50 -6.57
N TYR A 169 -7.48 5.57 -7.00
CA TYR A 169 -8.86 5.40 -6.56
C TYR A 169 -8.98 4.07 -5.84
N LYS A 170 -9.59 4.11 -4.66
CA LYS A 170 -9.74 2.98 -3.75
C LYS A 170 -11.22 2.76 -3.48
N VAL A 171 -11.68 1.52 -3.60
CA VAL A 171 -13.08 1.15 -3.36
C VAL A 171 -13.11 0.11 -2.25
N PRO A 172 -13.43 0.48 -1.00
CA PRO A 172 -13.44 -0.46 0.11
C PRO A 172 -14.69 -1.37 0.08
N PHE A 173 -14.47 -2.68 0.22
CA PHE A 173 -15.52 -3.68 0.41
C PHE A 173 -15.32 -4.35 1.78
N CYS A 174 -16.30 -4.19 2.65
CA CYS A 174 -16.31 -4.90 3.93
C CYS A 174 -16.78 -6.35 3.73
N ILE A 175 -16.08 -7.31 4.34
CA ILE A 175 -16.45 -8.73 4.37
C ILE A 175 -17.11 -9.06 5.71
N ASP A 176 -16.48 -8.62 6.81
CA ASP A 176 -16.96 -8.87 8.17
C ASP A 176 -16.66 -7.62 9.02
N CYS A 177 -17.67 -6.77 9.16
CA CYS A 177 -17.62 -5.57 9.99
C CYS A 177 -18.93 -5.49 10.77
N ASP A 178 -18.84 -5.11 12.04
CA ASP A 178 -20.00 -4.69 12.83
C ASP A 178 -20.59 -3.42 12.17
N ASP A 179 -21.58 -3.64 11.30
CA ASP A 179 -22.43 -2.66 10.60
C ASP A 179 -21.85 -2.00 9.31
N PRO A 180 -22.14 -2.54 8.11
CA PRO A 180 -21.55 -2.05 6.83
C PRO A 180 -22.06 -0.68 6.36
N PHE A 181 -23.00 -0.03 7.07
CA PHE A 181 -23.62 1.23 6.64
C PHE A 181 -23.57 2.39 7.66
N LYS A 182 -22.99 2.19 8.86
CA LYS A 182 -23.04 3.23 9.90
C LYS A 182 -22.04 4.37 9.68
N ASN A 183 -20.98 4.16 8.88
CA ASN A 183 -20.01 5.19 8.52
C ASN A 183 -20.09 5.68 7.06
N ILE A 184 -20.97 5.11 6.23
CA ILE A 184 -21.26 5.63 4.88
C ILE A 184 -22.46 6.62 4.93
N ARG A 185 -23.26 6.61 6.01
CA ARG A 185 -24.30 7.61 6.28
C ARG A 185 -23.90 8.53 7.43
N ASN A 186 -23.06 9.50 7.12
CA ASN A 186 -23.23 10.87 7.63
C ASN A 186 -22.42 11.84 6.77
N PRO A 187 -22.85 12.15 5.53
CA PRO A 187 -22.68 13.51 5.05
C PRO A 187 -23.59 14.37 5.93
N SER A 188 -23.01 15.01 6.94
CA SER A 188 -23.63 16.09 7.69
C SER A 188 -23.93 17.25 6.75
N SER A 189 -25.01 17.15 5.98
CA SER A 189 -25.61 18.25 5.23
C SER A 189 -27.07 17.91 4.94
N THR A 190 -27.89 17.96 5.98
CA THR A 190 -29.33 18.19 5.84
C THR A 190 -29.49 19.58 5.21
N PHE A 191 -29.48 19.65 3.88
CA PHE A 191 -29.99 20.80 3.15
C PHE A 191 -31.51 20.80 3.31
N PHE A 192 -32.00 21.51 4.33
CA PHE A 192 -33.38 21.99 4.33
C PHE A 192 -33.47 23.06 3.25
N ILE A 193 -34.03 22.71 2.08
CA ILE A 193 -34.63 23.72 1.21
C ILE A 193 -36.02 23.96 1.77
N THR A 194 -36.15 25.00 2.60
CA THR A 194 -37.44 25.63 2.88
C THR A 194 -37.86 26.36 1.60
N THR A 195 -38.85 25.83 0.88
CA THR A 195 -39.64 26.65 -0.03
C THR A 195 -40.72 27.33 0.81
N GLU A 196 -40.46 28.58 1.20
CA GLU A 196 -41.53 29.54 1.46
C GLU A 196 -41.95 30.12 0.10
N GLU A 197 -43.17 29.79 -0.34
CA GLU A 197 -44.15 30.69 -0.97
C GLU A 197 -45.50 29.96 -1.09
#